data_AF-A0AAV7IDU7-F1
#
_entry.id   AF-A0AAV7IDU7-F1
#
_cell.length_a   1.000
_cell.length_b   1.000
_cell.length_c   1.000
_cell.angle_alpha   90.00
_cell.angle_beta   90.00
_cell.angle_gamma   90.00
#
_symmetry.space_group_name_H-M   'P 1'
#
loop_
_entity.id
_entity.type
_entity.pdbx_description
1 polymer ?
#
loop_
_entity_poly.entity_id
_entity_poly.type
_entity_poly.pdbx_seq_one_letter_code
_entity_poly.pdbx_strand_id
1 'polypeptide(L)'
;MTTSSTVNDSIIQPPSSSNNNSSIGVKLLLQPELSTSNTTVIDSTKFSNNSTIRETLSKDSTKQGQKLLKILDDDTQIFSENDRRCLVRIVVADLVNVHKGCYPPTQAKRALAQALVTEFPRLKNNVSENGWEHYFSSDGQKGFIEWRLMTLRSKLKPHEKKYTKSAEKKTSKGPPKPLNSDLENFNRADMDQKVSTLKLKNPNDTNKPLIVSLMDETREFRRYWINTKHPTITEIFEEYPRLLDYNGELIDREFQAMYPKVADNFISLFPTSYMEKFYIMLKKSD
;
A
#
# COMPACT_ATOMS: atom_id res chain seq x y z
N MET A 1 -39.45 6.47 -73.89
CA MET A 1 -38.22 5.77 -74.30
C MET A 1 -37.83 4.88 -73.12
N THR A 2 -38.35 3.64 -73.07
CA THR A 2 -37.59 2.38 -73.30
C THR A 2 -36.45 2.20 -72.30
N THR A 3 -36.31 1.20 -71.43
CA THR A 3 -36.94 -0.10 -71.09
C THR A 3 -36.23 -0.55 -69.78
N SER A 4 -36.94 -0.91 -68.70
CA SER A 4 -37.26 -2.29 -68.26
C SER A 4 -36.07 -3.22 -67.89
N SER A 5 -36.17 -3.79 -66.67
CA SER A 5 -36.01 -5.23 -66.36
C SER A 5 -34.57 -5.80 -66.21
N THR A 6 -34.19 -6.74 -65.32
CA THR A 6 -34.89 -7.70 -64.44
C THR A 6 -33.94 -8.24 -63.34
N VAL A 7 -34.55 -8.58 -62.20
CA VAL A 7 -34.27 -9.56 -61.13
C VAL A 7 -33.25 -10.69 -61.44
N ASN A 8 -32.42 -11.08 -60.45
CA ASN A 8 -32.35 -12.49 -59.99
C ASN A 8 -31.45 -12.71 -58.75
N ASP A 9 -32.00 -13.58 -57.89
CA ASP A 9 -31.49 -14.17 -56.67
C ASP A 9 -30.16 -14.93 -56.82
N SER A 10 -29.42 -15.09 -55.72
CA SER A 10 -29.27 -16.40 -55.06
C SER A 10 -28.22 -16.39 -53.94
N ILE A 11 -28.70 -16.89 -52.79
CA ILE A 11 -28.06 -17.48 -51.62
C ILE A 11 -26.86 -18.38 -51.99
N ILE A 12 -25.83 -18.44 -51.14
CA ILE A 12 -25.20 -19.67 -50.59
C ILE A 12 -24.06 -19.30 -49.62
N GLN A 13 -24.19 -19.80 -48.39
CA GLN A 13 -23.14 -19.99 -47.39
C GLN A 13 -22.84 -21.51 -47.34
N PRO A 14 -21.85 -21.95 -46.54
CA PRO A 14 -20.50 -22.42 -46.87
C PRO A 14 -20.41 -23.95 -47.13
N PRO A 15 -19.19 -24.53 -47.16
CA PRO A 15 -19.04 -25.75 -46.35
C PRO A 15 -17.72 -25.85 -45.58
N SER A 16 -17.86 -26.31 -44.34
CA SER A 16 -16.89 -27.06 -43.56
C SER A 16 -16.69 -28.47 -44.11
N SER A 17 -15.46 -29.02 -44.06
CA SER A 17 -15.20 -30.44 -43.69
C SER A 17 -13.70 -30.81 -43.64
N SER A 18 -13.34 -31.43 -42.52
CA SER A 18 -12.49 -32.62 -42.33
C SER A 18 -11.00 -32.67 -42.72
N ASN A 19 -10.19 -32.85 -41.66
CA ASN A 19 -9.23 -33.93 -41.40
C ASN A 19 -8.50 -34.59 -42.59
N ASN A 20 -7.16 -34.65 -42.49
CA ASN A 20 -6.42 -35.92 -42.51
C ASN A 20 -4.98 -35.77 -41.97
N ASN A 21 -4.58 -36.77 -41.19
CA ASN A 21 -3.26 -36.97 -40.62
C ASN A 21 -2.24 -37.43 -41.68
N SER A 22 -0.98 -36.99 -41.57
CA SER A 22 0.16 -37.81 -42.01
C SER A 22 1.38 -37.59 -41.12
N SER A 23 1.88 -38.72 -40.61
CA SER A 23 3.06 -38.92 -39.79
C SER A 23 4.36 -38.65 -40.55
N ILE A 24 5.30 -37.89 -39.96
CA ILE A 24 6.74 -38.10 -40.15
C ILE A 24 7.41 -38.01 -38.78
N GLY A 25 7.97 -39.13 -38.35
CA GLY A 25 8.71 -39.26 -37.10
C GLY A 25 10.11 -38.67 -37.19
N VAL A 26 10.54 -38.02 -36.12
CA VAL A 26 11.96 -37.81 -35.79
C VAL A 26 12.19 -38.01 -34.29
N LYS A 27 12.68 -39.23 -34.00
CA LYS A 27 13.71 -39.61 -33.03
C LYS A 27 13.70 -38.96 -31.62
N LEU A 28 13.28 -39.79 -30.66
CA LEU A 28 13.53 -39.70 -29.22
C LEU A 28 14.98 -39.31 -28.88
N LEU A 29 15.13 -38.33 -27.99
CA LEU A 29 16.28 -38.23 -27.09
C LEU A 29 15.74 -38.12 -25.66
N LEU A 30 15.87 -39.22 -24.91
CA LEU A 30 15.56 -39.30 -23.49
C LEU A 30 16.51 -38.40 -22.70
N GLN A 31 15.95 -37.54 -21.83
CA GLN A 31 16.66 -36.95 -20.69
C GLN A 31 15.81 -37.12 -19.42
N PRO A 32 16.45 -37.21 -18.23
CA PRO A 32 15.93 -37.96 -17.09
C PRO A 32 14.84 -37.22 -16.31
N GLU A 33 13.87 -38.00 -15.84
CA GLU A 33 12.84 -37.68 -14.85
C GLU A 33 13.36 -36.82 -13.68
N LEU A 34 12.95 -35.54 -13.66
CA LEU A 34 13.12 -34.67 -12.50
C LEU A 34 11.73 -34.43 -11.86
N SER A 35 11.42 -35.30 -10.91
CA SER A 35 10.47 -35.13 -9.79
C SER A 35 9.40 -34.04 -9.94
N THR A 36 8.23 -34.48 -10.41
CA THR A 36 6.95 -33.77 -10.33
C THR A 36 6.65 -33.35 -8.88
N SER A 37 6.91 -32.08 -8.56
CA SER A 37 6.25 -31.45 -7.42
C SER A 37 4.88 -30.97 -7.90
N ASN A 38 3.82 -31.59 -7.39
CA ASN A 38 2.43 -31.25 -7.68
C ASN A 38 2.15 -29.77 -7.31
N THR A 39 2.30 -28.87 -8.29
CA THR A 39 1.89 -27.47 -8.15
C THR A 39 0.38 -27.44 -8.29
N THR A 40 -0.33 -27.57 -7.17
CA THR A 40 -1.76 -27.32 -7.09
C THR A 40 -2.00 -25.86 -7.46
N VAL A 41 -2.53 -25.61 -8.65
CA VAL A 41 -2.90 -24.27 -9.11
C VAL A 41 -4.07 -23.80 -8.25
N ILE A 42 -3.80 -22.94 -7.27
CA ILE A 42 -4.84 -22.34 -6.43
C ILE A 42 -5.59 -21.32 -7.28
N ASP A 43 -6.92 -21.45 -7.34
CA ASP A 43 -7.77 -20.49 -8.03
C ASP A 43 -7.55 -19.06 -7.51
N SER A 44 -7.27 -18.13 -8.42
CA SER A 44 -7.00 -16.74 -8.12
C SER A 44 -8.17 -16.00 -7.46
N THR A 45 -9.41 -16.49 -7.62
CA THR A 45 -10.61 -15.93 -6.97
C THR A 45 -10.91 -16.53 -5.61
N LYS A 46 -10.32 -17.68 -5.27
CA LYS A 46 -10.58 -18.38 -4.01
C LYS A 46 -10.11 -17.53 -2.83
N PHE A 47 -11.04 -17.11 -1.97
CA PHE A 47 -10.72 -16.28 -0.80
C PHE A 47 -10.71 -17.03 0.53
N SER A 48 -11.36 -18.20 0.61
CA SER A 48 -11.51 -18.99 1.83
C SER A 48 -11.37 -20.49 1.54
N ASN A 49 -10.96 -21.26 2.56
CA ASN A 49 -11.06 -22.72 2.52
C ASN A 49 -12.46 -23.23 2.89
N ASN A 50 -13.27 -22.37 3.49
CA ASN A 50 -14.66 -22.64 3.81
C ASN A 50 -15.57 -22.15 2.67
N SER A 51 -16.81 -22.62 2.67
CA SER A 51 -17.81 -22.23 1.67
C SER A 51 -18.25 -20.77 1.81
N THR A 52 -18.25 -20.26 3.05
CA THR A 52 -18.81 -18.94 3.41
C THR A 52 -17.96 -18.23 4.47
N ILE A 53 -18.14 -16.91 4.61
CA ILE A 53 -17.58 -16.12 5.69
C ILE A 53 -18.18 -16.54 7.03
N ARG A 54 -19.49 -16.82 7.08
CA ARG A 54 -20.14 -17.37 8.28
C ARG A 54 -19.47 -18.65 8.78
N GLU A 55 -19.16 -19.58 7.89
CA GLU A 55 -18.46 -20.82 8.25
C GLU A 55 -17.04 -20.53 8.73
N THR A 56 -16.33 -19.60 8.08
CA THR A 56 -14.99 -19.15 8.51
C THR A 56 -15.01 -18.57 9.93
N LEU A 57 -16.00 -17.74 10.25
CA LEU A 57 -16.19 -17.19 11.59
C LEU A 57 -16.60 -18.26 12.60
N SER A 58 -17.40 -19.25 12.19
CA SER A 58 -17.85 -20.33 13.08
C SER A 58 -16.73 -21.27 13.49
N LYS A 59 -15.79 -21.55 12.56
CA LYS A 59 -14.62 -22.42 12.77
C LYS A 59 -13.43 -21.70 13.38
N ASP A 60 -13.52 -20.40 13.62
CA ASP A 60 -12.45 -19.65 14.28
C ASP A 60 -12.19 -20.20 15.68
N SER A 61 -10.93 -20.61 15.93
CA SER A 61 -10.55 -21.27 17.18
C SER A 61 -10.60 -20.35 18.40
N THR A 62 -10.63 -19.02 18.20
CA THR A 62 -10.53 -18.05 19.30
C THR A 62 -11.87 -17.72 19.96
N LYS A 63 -12.97 -18.36 19.52
CA LYS A 63 -14.38 -18.04 19.89
C LYS A 63 -14.82 -16.61 19.54
N GLN A 64 -13.92 -15.76 19.06
CA GLN A 64 -14.22 -14.39 18.67
C GLN A 64 -15.13 -14.37 17.44
N GLY A 65 -14.94 -15.30 16.50
CA GLY A 65 -15.82 -15.43 15.34
C GLY A 65 -17.27 -15.72 15.72
N GLN A 66 -17.52 -16.57 16.72
CA GLN A 66 -18.88 -16.85 17.22
C GLN A 66 -19.52 -15.62 17.88
N LYS A 67 -18.73 -14.82 18.62
CA LYS A 67 -19.21 -13.55 19.17
C LYS A 67 -19.57 -12.56 18.06
N LEU A 68 -18.74 -12.47 17.02
CA LEU A 68 -19.00 -11.61 15.86
C LEU A 68 -20.27 -12.02 15.13
N LEU A 69 -20.52 -13.32 14.94
CA LEU A 69 -21.75 -13.78 14.31
C LEU A 69 -22.99 -13.31 15.06
N LYS A 70 -23.00 -13.39 16.39
CA LYS A 70 -24.12 -12.87 17.20
C LYS A 70 -24.34 -11.36 17.01
N ILE A 71 -23.26 -10.58 16.90
CA ILE A 71 -23.33 -9.12 16.67
C ILE A 71 -23.78 -8.81 15.24
N LEU A 72 -23.34 -9.60 14.26
CA LEU A 72 -23.65 -9.40 12.85
C LEU A 72 -25.07 -9.85 12.48
N ASP A 73 -25.62 -10.84 13.19
CA ASP A 73 -26.97 -11.36 13.01
C ASP A 73 -28.03 -10.54 13.76
N ASP A 74 -27.63 -9.77 14.77
CA ASP A 74 -28.53 -8.91 15.55
C ASP A 74 -28.39 -7.45 15.12
N ASP A 75 -29.37 -6.97 14.33
CA ASP A 75 -29.41 -5.59 13.82
C ASP A 75 -29.47 -4.53 14.94
N THR A 76 -29.84 -4.92 16.16
CA THR A 76 -29.88 -4.02 17.31
C THR A 76 -28.50 -3.79 17.94
N GLN A 77 -27.56 -4.73 17.75
CA GLN A 77 -26.21 -4.62 18.30
C GLN A 77 -25.40 -3.58 17.55
N ILE A 78 -24.52 -2.86 18.24
CA ILE A 78 -23.61 -1.90 17.60
C ILE A 78 -22.39 -2.66 17.06
N PHE A 79 -22.17 -2.61 15.74
CA PHE A 79 -20.95 -3.13 15.14
C PHE A 79 -19.81 -2.12 15.30
N SER A 80 -18.95 -2.35 16.30
CA SER A 80 -17.90 -1.39 16.66
C SER A 80 -16.66 -1.49 15.77
N GLU A 81 -15.76 -0.52 15.89
CA GLU A 81 -14.46 -0.57 15.22
C GLU A 81 -13.63 -1.78 15.65
N ASN A 82 -13.73 -2.19 16.92
CA ASN A 82 -13.00 -3.35 17.43
C ASN A 82 -13.54 -4.65 16.82
N ASP A 83 -14.85 -4.77 16.63
CA ASP A 83 -15.50 -5.91 15.97
C ASP A 83 -15.08 -5.98 14.50
N ARG A 84 -15.03 -4.85 13.81
CA ARG A 84 -14.50 -4.75 12.45
C ARG A 84 -13.06 -5.19 12.33
N ARG A 85 -12.18 -4.74 13.24
CA ARG A 85 -10.77 -5.17 13.28
C ARG A 85 -10.67 -6.67 13.54
N CYS A 86 -11.51 -7.21 14.43
CA CYS A 86 -11.58 -8.64 14.73
C CYS A 86 -12.00 -9.47 13.50
N LEU A 87 -13.11 -9.07 12.85
CA LEU A 87 -13.62 -9.69 11.62
C LEU A 87 -12.53 -9.75 10.56
N VAL A 88 -11.91 -8.61 10.24
CA VAL A 88 -10.86 -8.51 9.22
C VAL A 88 -9.65 -9.39 9.58
N ARG A 89 -9.29 -9.50 10.87
CA ARG A 89 -8.19 -10.38 11.30
C ARG A 89 -8.48 -11.84 11.01
N ILE A 90 -9.69 -12.31 11.30
CA ILE A 90 -10.08 -13.72 11.10
C ILE A 90 -10.11 -14.05 9.60
N VAL A 91 -10.83 -13.26 8.81
CA VAL A 91 -10.99 -13.57 7.38
C VAL A 91 -9.69 -13.42 6.59
N VAL A 92 -8.82 -12.47 6.96
CA VAL A 92 -7.50 -12.33 6.32
C VAL A 92 -6.57 -13.46 6.73
N ALA A 93 -6.67 -13.98 7.96
CA ALA A 93 -5.89 -15.15 8.36
C ALA A 93 -6.23 -16.37 7.48
N ASP A 94 -7.53 -16.60 7.23
CA ASP A 94 -7.93 -17.68 6.32
C ASP A 94 -7.49 -17.43 4.87
N LEU A 95 -7.61 -16.19 4.36
CA LEU A 95 -7.11 -15.82 3.03
C LEU A 95 -5.60 -16.08 2.87
N VAL A 96 -4.81 -15.78 3.89
CA VAL A 96 -3.36 -16.04 3.91
C VAL A 96 -3.08 -17.55 3.91
N ASN A 97 -3.87 -18.34 4.63
CA ASN A 97 -3.75 -19.79 4.63
C ASN A 97 -4.08 -20.40 3.26
N VAL A 98 -5.13 -19.93 2.58
CA VAL A 98 -5.53 -20.36 1.23
C VAL A 98 -4.39 -20.14 0.23
N HIS A 99 -3.82 -18.93 0.21
CA HIS A 99 -2.77 -18.55 -0.75
C HIS A 99 -1.36 -18.85 -0.27
N LYS A 100 -1.21 -19.55 0.86
CA LYS A 100 0.07 -19.92 1.48
C LYS A 100 1.03 -18.73 1.61
N GLY A 101 0.52 -17.56 1.99
CA GLY A 101 1.35 -16.36 2.15
C GLY A 101 0.60 -15.03 2.21
N CYS A 102 1.33 -13.96 2.55
CA CYS A 102 0.77 -12.62 2.74
C CYS A 102 0.56 -11.82 1.44
N TYR A 103 0.65 -12.47 0.27
CA TYR A 103 0.50 -11.84 -1.04
C TYR A 103 -0.62 -12.48 -1.87
N PRO A 104 -1.86 -12.55 -1.35
CA PRO A 104 -2.98 -13.10 -2.11
C PRO A 104 -3.25 -12.26 -3.38
N PRO A 105 -3.75 -12.88 -4.46
CA PRO A 105 -4.15 -12.20 -5.69
C PRO A 105 -5.18 -11.09 -5.46
N THR A 106 -5.17 -10.09 -6.33
CA THR A 106 -6.16 -8.99 -6.31
C THR A 106 -7.59 -9.51 -6.43
N GLN A 107 -7.79 -10.55 -7.25
CA GLN A 107 -9.08 -11.20 -7.45
C GLN A 107 -9.61 -11.82 -6.16
N ALA A 108 -8.79 -12.57 -5.42
CA ALA A 108 -9.18 -13.14 -4.12
C ALA A 108 -9.51 -12.07 -3.07
N LYS A 109 -8.76 -10.96 -3.02
CA LYS A 109 -9.06 -9.84 -2.11
C LYS A 109 -10.39 -9.18 -2.43
N ARG A 110 -10.68 -8.99 -3.72
CA ARG A 110 -11.98 -8.45 -4.19
C ARG A 110 -13.12 -9.42 -3.88
N ALA A 111 -12.95 -10.71 -4.18
CA ALA A 111 -13.93 -11.74 -3.89
C ALA A 111 -14.26 -11.80 -2.39
N LEU A 112 -13.25 -11.68 -1.52
CA LEU A 112 -13.45 -11.57 -0.07
C LEU A 112 -14.29 -10.35 0.32
N ALA A 113 -13.96 -9.17 -0.23
CA ALA A 113 -14.69 -7.94 0.05
C ALA A 113 -16.15 -8.02 -0.40
N GLN A 114 -16.41 -8.62 -1.57
CA GLN A 114 -17.76 -8.86 -2.10
C GLN A 114 -18.53 -9.86 -1.25
N ALA A 115 -17.90 -10.96 -0.82
CA ALA A 115 -18.52 -11.96 0.03
C ALA A 115 -18.94 -11.38 1.40
N LEU A 116 -18.10 -10.51 1.99
CA LEU A 116 -18.41 -9.84 3.25
C LEU A 116 -19.71 -9.04 3.21
N VAL A 117 -19.89 -8.19 2.20
CA VAL A 117 -21.11 -7.35 2.09
C VAL A 117 -22.31 -8.13 1.55
N THR A 118 -22.07 -9.24 0.83
CA THR A 118 -23.14 -10.13 0.36
C THR A 118 -23.73 -10.94 1.52
N GLU A 119 -22.88 -11.53 2.36
CA GLU A 119 -23.33 -12.33 3.52
C GLU A 119 -23.81 -11.47 4.69
N PHE A 120 -23.27 -10.27 4.84
CA PHE A 120 -23.63 -9.31 5.89
C PHE A 120 -23.92 -7.93 5.28
N PRO A 121 -25.15 -7.70 4.77
CA PRO A 121 -25.52 -6.45 4.09
C PRO A 121 -25.30 -5.19 4.92
N ARG A 122 -25.39 -5.28 6.26
CA ARG A 122 -25.12 -4.17 7.18
C ARG A 122 -23.67 -3.67 7.15
N LEU A 123 -22.73 -4.49 6.68
CA LEU A 123 -21.34 -4.09 6.48
C LEU A 123 -21.14 -3.26 5.20
N LYS A 124 -22.16 -3.14 4.36
CA LYS A 124 -22.09 -2.38 3.12
C LYS A 124 -22.02 -0.87 3.41
N ASN A 125 -21.10 -0.18 2.75
CA ASN A 125 -21.08 1.27 2.76
C ASN A 125 -22.13 1.81 1.77
N ASN A 126 -22.98 2.72 2.21
CA ASN A 126 -24.02 3.33 1.36
C ASN A 126 -23.49 4.48 0.49
N VAL A 127 -22.25 4.93 0.71
CA VAL A 127 -21.65 6.06 -0.02
C VAL A 127 -20.89 5.62 -1.27
N SER A 128 -20.34 4.40 -1.28
CA SER A 128 -19.55 3.89 -2.40
C SER A 128 -20.41 3.07 -3.38
N GLU A 129 -20.01 3.05 -4.66
CA GLU A 129 -20.79 2.47 -5.77
C GLU A 129 -21.27 1.04 -5.50
N ASN A 130 -20.37 0.16 -5.06
CA ASN A 130 -20.68 -1.23 -4.78
C ASN A 130 -20.76 -1.54 -3.28
N GLY A 131 -20.33 -0.61 -2.43
CA GLY A 131 -20.38 -0.69 -0.98
C GLY A 131 -19.33 -1.56 -0.29
N TRP A 132 -18.45 -2.26 -1.02
CA TRP A 132 -17.36 -3.08 -0.48
C TRP A 132 -15.97 -2.45 -0.58
N GLU A 133 -15.84 -1.29 -1.21
CA GLU A 133 -14.58 -0.64 -1.55
C GLU A 133 -13.74 -0.26 -0.32
N HIS A 134 -14.40 -0.05 0.82
CA HIS A 134 -13.75 0.24 2.10
C HIS A 134 -13.04 -0.99 2.70
N TYR A 135 -13.44 -2.21 2.32
CA TYR A 135 -12.68 -3.43 2.61
C TYR A 135 -11.53 -3.63 1.64
N PHE A 136 -11.75 -3.39 0.34
CA PHE A 136 -10.72 -3.47 -0.68
C PHE A 136 -11.07 -2.62 -1.91
N SER A 137 -10.14 -1.76 -2.33
CA SER A 137 -10.18 -1.06 -3.62
C SER A 137 -8.98 -1.48 -4.47
N SER A 138 -9.22 -1.82 -5.75
CA SER A 138 -8.15 -2.05 -6.73
C SER A 138 -7.37 -0.78 -7.04
N ASP A 139 -8.02 0.37 -6.88
CA ASP A 139 -7.52 1.67 -7.31
C ASP A 139 -6.74 2.27 -6.14
N GLY A 140 -5.50 1.79 -6.01
CA GLY A 140 -4.54 2.27 -5.02
C GLY A 140 -4.22 1.33 -3.87
N GLN A 141 -4.64 0.05 -3.90
CA GLN A 141 -4.35 -0.93 -2.85
C GLN A 141 -4.72 -0.38 -1.45
N LYS A 142 -5.98 0.01 -1.28
CA LYS A 142 -6.51 0.58 -0.04
C LYS A 142 -7.62 -0.32 0.53
N GLY A 143 -7.98 -0.08 1.79
CA GLY A 143 -9.05 -0.79 2.48
C GLY A 143 -8.54 -1.69 3.61
N PHE A 144 -9.46 -2.16 4.45
CA PHE A 144 -9.11 -2.88 5.67
C PHE A 144 -8.38 -4.21 5.43
N ILE A 145 -8.72 -4.92 4.34
CA ILE A 145 -8.06 -6.16 3.95
C ILE A 145 -6.60 -5.87 3.58
N GLU A 146 -6.36 -4.85 2.75
CA GLU A 146 -5.01 -4.50 2.32
C GLU A 146 -4.18 -3.96 3.49
N TRP A 147 -4.76 -3.13 4.36
CA TRP A 147 -4.06 -2.61 5.54
C TRP A 147 -3.63 -3.73 6.50
N ARG A 148 -4.49 -4.74 6.70
CA ARG A 148 -4.14 -5.92 7.48
C ARG A 148 -3.02 -6.72 6.82
N LEU A 149 -3.08 -6.94 5.50
CA LEU A 149 -2.02 -7.63 4.76
C LEU A 149 -0.69 -6.86 4.82
N MET A 150 -0.70 -5.53 4.69
CA MET A 150 0.50 -4.70 4.86
C MET A 150 1.12 -4.87 6.25
N THR A 151 0.28 -4.90 7.29
CA THR A 151 0.73 -5.13 8.67
C THR A 151 1.33 -6.52 8.88
N LEU A 152 0.84 -7.54 8.16
CA LEU A 152 1.43 -8.88 8.18
C LEU A 152 2.76 -8.90 7.41
N ARG A 153 2.81 -8.26 6.23
CA ARG A 153 4.02 -8.18 5.39
C ARG A 153 5.17 -7.44 6.07
N SER A 154 4.88 -6.43 6.89
CA SER A 154 5.94 -5.70 7.60
C SER A 154 6.72 -6.60 8.56
N LYS A 155 6.05 -7.62 9.12
CA LYS A 155 6.61 -8.61 10.06
C LYS A 155 7.29 -9.81 9.38
N LEU A 156 7.20 -9.94 8.06
CA LEU A 156 7.86 -11.03 7.33
C LEU A 156 9.38 -10.89 7.35
N LYS A 157 10.09 -12.02 7.26
CA LYS A 157 11.54 -12.03 7.05
C LYS A 157 11.87 -11.51 5.64
N PRO A 158 13.08 -10.98 5.41
CA PRO A 158 13.47 -10.46 4.09
C PRO A 158 13.21 -11.44 2.93
N HIS A 159 13.59 -12.72 3.07
CA HIS A 159 13.40 -13.71 2.00
C HIS A 159 11.92 -14.04 1.70
N GLU A 160 10.99 -13.76 2.61
CA GLU A 160 9.55 -14.01 2.44
C GLU A 160 8.82 -12.82 1.79
N LYS A 161 9.48 -11.65 1.72
CA LYS A 161 8.89 -10.45 1.10
C LYS A 161 9.02 -10.55 -0.42
N LYS A 162 7.88 -10.52 -1.13
CA LYS A 162 7.80 -10.59 -2.60
C LYS A 162 8.72 -9.59 -3.33
N TYR A 163 9.02 -8.45 -2.69
CA TYR A 163 9.82 -7.38 -3.28
C TYR A 163 11.27 -7.33 -2.82
N THR A 164 11.82 -8.29 -2.06
CA THR A 164 13.24 -8.24 -1.70
C THR A 164 14.16 -8.45 -2.88
N LYS A 165 13.86 -9.38 -3.80
CA LYS A 165 14.68 -9.55 -5.02
C LYS A 165 14.60 -8.36 -5.98
N SER A 166 13.48 -7.63 -6.02
CA SER A 166 13.37 -6.37 -6.77
C SER A 166 13.94 -5.18 -6.01
N ALA A 167 13.97 -5.19 -4.68
CA ALA A 167 14.70 -4.22 -3.88
C ALA A 167 16.21 -4.44 -4.04
N GLU A 168 16.67 -5.70 -4.11
CA GLU A 168 18.05 -6.11 -4.40
C GLU A 168 18.47 -5.84 -5.86
N LYS A 169 17.54 -5.99 -6.83
CA LYS A 169 17.78 -5.53 -8.22
C LYS A 169 17.64 -4.02 -8.38
N LYS A 170 16.80 -3.34 -7.58
CA LYS A 170 16.75 -1.88 -7.53
C LYS A 170 17.90 -1.29 -6.69
N THR A 171 18.59 -2.08 -5.86
CA THR A 171 19.86 -1.68 -5.24
C THR A 171 21.03 -1.72 -6.23
N SER A 172 20.84 -2.20 -7.47
CA SER A 172 21.75 -1.83 -8.56
C SER A 172 21.55 -0.39 -9.05
N LYS A 173 20.48 0.29 -8.58
CA LYS A 173 20.35 1.75 -8.52
C LYS A 173 20.33 2.24 -7.07
N GLY A 174 21.11 1.61 -6.19
CA GLY A 174 21.38 2.05 -4.83
C GLY A 174 20.17 2.30 -3.93
N PRO A 175 20.40 2.63 -2.65
CA PRO A 175 19.53 3.52 -1.88
C PRO A 175 19.34 4.84 -2.67
N PRO A 176 18.38 5.74 -2.36
CA PRO A 176 18.58 7.15 -2.74
C PRO A 176 20.00 7.46 -2.32
N LYS A 177 20.84 7.85 -3.30
CA LYS A 177 22.30 7.92 -3.21
C LYS A 177 22.68 8.12 -1.74
N PRO A 178 23.40 7.18 -1.07
CA PRO A 178 23.96 7.55 0.22
C PRO A 178 24.61 8.90 0.00
N LEU A 179 24.33 9.86 0.88
CA LEU A 179 24.86 11.21 0.82
C LEU A 179 26.38 11.13 1.03
N ASN A 180 27.07 10.58 0.05
CA ASN A 180 28.51 10.47 -0.10
C ASN A 180 28.81 11.14 -1.44
N SER A 181 28.53 12.44 -1.51
CA SER A 181 29.34 13.30 -2.36
C SER A 181 30.16 14.32 -1.59
N ASP A 182 29.92 14.58 -0.29
CA ASP A 182 30.68 15.64 0.43
C ASP A 182 30.81 15.44 1.96
N LEU A 183 30.81 14.21 2.50
CA LEU A 183 30.95 14.03 3.96
C LEU A 183 32.30 14.49 4.55
N GLU A 184 33.32 14.66 3.70
CA GLU A 184 34.62 15.23 4.07
C GLU A 184 34.65 16.77 3.98
N ASN A 185 33.60 17.42 3.46
CA ASN A 185 33.61 18.85 3.11
C ASN A 185 32.69 19.73 3.96
N PHE A 186 31.89 19.17 4.88
CA PHE A 186 31.21 20.03 5.85
C PHE A 186 32.25 20.59 6.82
N ASN A 187 32.45 21.89 6.80
CA ASN A 187 33.08 22.56 7.92
C ASN A 187 32.17 22.38 9.14
N ARG A 188 32.46 21.36 9.95
CA ARG A 188 31.65 20.98 11.12
C ARG A 188 31.48 22.16 12.08
N ALA A 189 32.53 22.95 12.28
CA ALA A 189 32.45 24.13 13.13
C ALA A 189 31.47 25.19 12.56
N ASP A 190 31.48 25.42 11.25
CA ASP A 190 30.51 26.31 10.58
C ASP A 190 29.08 25.79 10.71
N MET A 191 28.85 24.48 10.47
CA MET A 191 27.52 23.88 10.57
C MET A 191 26.99 23.88 12.01
N ASP A 192 27.83 23.55 12.99
CA ASP A 192 27.46 23.60 14.41
C ASP A 192 27.14 25.04 14.85
N GLN A 193 27.86 26.04 14.34
CA GLN A 193 27.57 27.46 14.57
C GLN A 193 26.22 27.87 13.94
N LYS A 194 25.92 27.44 12.72
CA LYS A 194 24.66 27.73 12.03
C LYS A 194 23.47 27.07 12.74
N VAL A 195 23.60 25.81 13.17
CA VAL A 195 22.58 25.11 13.97
C VAL A 195 22.37 25.81 15.32
N SER A 196 23.44 26.22 16.00
CA SER A 196 23.35 26.99 17.25
C SER A 196 22.64 28.34 17.04
N THR A 197 22.93 29.00 15.92
CA THR A 197 22.26 30.25 15.54
C THR A 197 20.77 30.03 15.31
N LEU A 198 20.38 28.94 14.64
CA LEU A 198 18.98 28.57 14.45
C LEU A 198 18.25 28.32 15.77
N LYS A 199 18.90 27.68 16.76
CA LYS A 199 18.31 27.46 18.09
C LYS A 199 18.05 28.80 18.82
N LEU A 200 19.00 29.73 18.76
CA LEU A 200 18.96 31.00 19.50
C LEU A 200 18.08 32.09 18.87
N LYS A 201 17.85 32.06 17.56
CA LYS A 201 17.08 33.12 16.86
C LYS A 201 15.57 32.95 17.03
N ASN A 202 14.90 34.03 17.40
CA ASN A 202 13.44 34.06 17.51
C ASN A 202 12.78 34.02 16.12
N PRO A 203 11.78 33.15 15.90
CA PRO A 203 11.05 33.07 14.65
C PRO A 203 10.04 34.22 14.57
N ASN A 204 10.42 35.29 13.88
CA ASN A 204 9.57 36.43 13.58
C ASN A 204 9.84 36.89 12.14
N ASP A 205 9.00 37.77 11.61
CA ASP A 205 9.09 38.18 10.19
C ASP A 205 10.44 38.82 9.83
N THR A 206 11.05 39.55 10.76
CA THR A 206 12.39 40.14 10.58
C THR A 206 13.47 39.08 10.42
N ASN A 207 13.42 38.00 11.22
CA ASN A 207 14.41 36.92 11.20
C ASN A 207 14.08 35.83 10.18
N LYS A 208 12.87 35.81 9.62
CA LYS A 208 12.40 34.77 8.69
C LYS A 208 13.36 34.51 7.53
N PRO A 209 13.87 35.53 6.80
CA PRO A 209 14.79 35.28 5.68
C PRO A 209 16.08 34.58 6.12
N LEU A 210 16.64 34.99 7.27
CA LEU A 210 17.86 34.39 7.83
C LEU A 210 17.61 32.95 8.26
N ILE A 211 16.51 32.69 8.98
CA ILE A 211 16.15 31.35 9.44
C ILE A 211 15.93 30.41 8.24
N VAL A 212 15.21 30.86 7.20
CA VAL A 212 15.01 30.07 5.97
C VAL A 212 16.36 29.75 5.30
N SER A 213 17.25 30.74 5.14
CA SER A 213 18.58 30.53 4.55
C SER A 213 19.40 29.50 5.34
N LEU A 214 19.49 29.67 6.66
CA LEU A 214 20.23 28.76 7.53
C LEU A 214 19.61 27.35 7.53
N MET A 215 18.28 27.25 7.45
CA MET A 215 17.59 25.97 7.32
C MET A 215 17.96 25.28 6.01
N ASP A 216 18.05 25.99 4.88
CA ASP A 216 18.49 25.43 3.61
C ASP A 216 19.97 25.02 3.64
N GLU A 217 20.85 25.88 4.16
CA GLU A 217 22.29 25.62 4.22
C GLU A 217 22.64 24.41 5.08
N THR A 218 21.95 24.24 6.21
CA THR A 218 22.21 23.12 7.13
C THR A 218 21.41 21.86 6.78
N ARG A 219 20.58 21.86 5.72
CA ARG A 219 19.72 20.74 5.33
C ARG A 219 20.45 19.41 5.25
N GLU A 220 21.52 19.36 4.46
CA GLU A 220 22.25 18.10 4.23
C GLU A 220 22.94 17.62 5.51
N PHE A 221 23.43 18.54 6.35
CA PHE A 221 23.99 18.22 7.66
C PHE A 221 22.95 17.62 8.62
N ARG A 222 21.74 18.19 8.68
CA ARG A 222 20.64 17.62 9.48
C ARG A 222 20.23 16.24 8.97
N ARG A 223 20.09 16.08 7.65
CA ARG A 223 19.73 14.78 7.02
C ARG A 223 20.79 13.72 7.30
N TYR A 224 22.07 14.08 7.28
CA TYR A 224 23.15 13.19 7.67
C TYR A 224 22.98 12.72 9.11
N TRP A 225 22.73 13.63 10.05
CA TRP A 225 22.50 13.27 11.45
C TRP A 225 21.28 12.33 11.61
N ILE A 226 20.14 12.64 10.98
CA ILE A 226 18.94 11.79 11.02
C ILE A 226 19.21 10.39 10.48
N ASN A 227 19.88 10.29 9.33
CA ASN A 227 20.14 9.00 8.68
C ASN A 227 21.22 8.17 9.38
N THR A 228 22.09 8.78 10.19
CA THR A 228 23.17 8.07 10.88
C THR A 228 22.85 7.75 12.33
N LYS A 229 22.12 8.63 13.03
CA LYS A 229 21.76 8.46 14.44
C LYS A 229 20.41 7.79 14.64
N HIS A 230 19.58 7.72 13.61
CA HIS A 230 18.23 7.18 13.67
C HIS A 230 17.40 7.71 14.86
N PRO A 231 17.35 9.04 15.06
CA PRO A 231 16.60 9.65 16.15
C PRO A 231 15.09 9.47 15.95
N THR A 232 14.36 9.52 17.05
CA THR A 232 12.90 9.60 17.08
C THR A 232 12.41 10.97 16.58
N ILE A 233 11.12 11.06 16.26
CA ILE A 233 10.49 12.32 15.81
C ILE A 233 10.63 13.42 16.87
N THR A 234 10.49 13.08 18.15
CA THR A 234 10.66 14.02 19.27
C THR A 234 12.08 14.57 19.31
N GLU A 235 13.10 13.70 19.28
CA GLU A 235 14.51 14.11 19.29
C GLU A 235 14.88 14.98 18.08
N ILE A 236 14.27 14.73 16.90
CA ILE A 236 14.46 15.57 15.71
C ILE A 236 13.94 16.99 15.95
N PHE A 237 12.77 17.14 16.57
CA PHE A 237 12.18 18.46 16.82
C PHE A 237 12.82 19.18 18.01
N GLU A 238 13.37 18.45 18.98
CA GLU A 238 14.21 19.05 20.02
C GLU A 238 15.51 19.60 19.44
N GLU A 239 16.16 18.84 18.56
CA GLU A 239 17.43 19.25 17.95
C GLU A 239 17.22 20.34 16.89
N TYR A 240 16.11 20.30 16.15
CA TYR A 240 15.79 21.24 15.07
C TYR A 240 14.36 21.81 15.21
N PRO A 241 14.08 22.60 16.25
CA PRO A 241 12.73 23.10 16.55
C PRO A 241 12.16 24.01 15.45
N ARG A 242 13.04 24.66 14.68
CA ARG A 242 12.68 25.55 13.58
C ARG A 242 11.94 24.84 12.44
N LEU A 243 11.99 23.51 12.33
CA LEU A 243 11.21 22.77 11.35
C LEU A 243 9.70 23.06 11.42
N LEU A 244 9.17 23.37 12.61
CA LEU A 244 7.73 23.60 12.83
C LEU A 244 7.32 25.08 12.74
N ASP A 245 8.27 26.00 12.61
CA ASP A 245 7.99 27.43 12.58
C ASP A 245 7.26 27.85 11.29
N TYR A 246 6.69 29.05 11.31
CA TYR A 246 5.94 29.65 10.20
C TYR A 246 4.81 28.74 9.68
N ASN A 247 4.03 28.20 10.61
CA ASN A 247 2.90 27.29 10.32
C ASN A 247 3.31 26.06 9.49
N GLY A 248 4.50 25.52 9.74
CA GLY A 248 5.02 24.33 9.07
C GLY A 248 5.58 24.57 7.68
N GLU A 249 5.77 25.83 7.27
CA GLU A 249 6.40 26.17 5.99
C GLU A 249 7.82 25.58 5.87
N LEU A 250 8.58 25.51 6.97
CA LEU A 250 9.96 25.02 6.95
C LEU A 250 10.05 23.49 6.77
N ILE A 251 9.16 22.73 7.39
CA ILE A 251 9.07 21.28 7.16
C ILE A 251 8.51 20.96 5.77
N ASP A 252 7.57 21.77 5.26
CA ASP A 252 7.09 21.66 3.88
C ASP A 252 8.23 21.88 2.89
N ARG A 253 9.01 22.94 3.07
CA ARG A 253 10.20 23.25 2.27
C ARG A 253 11.21 22.10 2.26
N GLU A 254 11.43 21.44 3.40
CA GLU A 254 12.30 20.28 3.50
C GLU A 254 11.77 19.09 2.69
N PHE A 255 10.45 18.85 2.73
CA PHE A 255 9.80 17.82 1.93
C PHE A 255 9.90 18.11 0.43
N GLN A 256 9.63 19.36 0.02
CA GLN A 256 9.72 19.78 -1.39
C GLN A 256 11.13 19.57 -1.95
N ALA A 257 12.16 19.87 -1.17
CA ALA A 257 13.55 19.65 -1.57
C ALA A 257 13.91 18.17 -1.74
N MET A 258 13.36 17.28 -0.91
CA MET A 258 13.59 15.84 -1.02
C MET A 258 12.80 15.19 -2.16
N TYR A 259 11.60 15.71 -2.43
CA TYR A 259 10.63 15.08 -3.32
C TYR A 259 10.08 16.03 -4.39
N PRO A 260 10.93 16.70 -5.18
CA PRO A 260 10.52 17.80 -6.08
C PRO A 260 9.51 17.39 -7.16
N LYS A 261 9.38 16.07 -7.44
CA LYS A 261 8.48 15.53 -8.46
C LYS A 261 7.09 15.12 -7.95
N VAL A 262 6.89 15.13 -6.63
CA VAL A 262 5.62 14.77 -5.97
C VAL A 262 5.23 15.79 -4.89
N ALA A 263 5.87 16.96 -4.93
CA ALA A 263 5.77 18.02 -3.96
C ALA A 263 4.56 18.93 -4.23
N ASP A 264 3.38 18.35 -4.45
CA ASP A 264 2.14 19.12 -4.36
C ASP A 264 1.97 19.48 -2.88
N ASN A 265 2.21 20.76 -2.53
CA ASN A 265 2.14 21.38 -1.19
C ASN A 265 1.89 20.33 -0.09
N PHE A 266 2.94 19.75 0.49
CA PHE A 266 2.83 18.58 1.37
C PHE A 266 1.87 18.83 2.54
N ILE A 267 1.85 20.06 3.05
CA ILE A 267 0.89 20.51 4.05
C ILE A 267 -0.56 20.48 3.52
N SER A 268 -0.82 20.82 2.27
CA SER A 268 -2.17 20.80 1.67
C SER A 268 -2.78 19.40 1.53
N LEU A 269 -1.96 18.34 1.56
CA LEU A 269 -2.42 16.96 1.45
C LEU A 269 -3.19 16.49 2.70
N PHE A 270 -3.08 17.23 3.80
CA PHE A 270 -3.79 16.93 5.03
C PHE A 270 -4.97 17.90 5.18
N PRO A 271 -6.21 17.39 5.37
CA PRO A 271 -7.34 18.26 5.67
C PRO A 271 -7.05 19.12 6.90
N THR A 272 -7.51 20.37 6.90
CA THR A 272 -7.25 21.37 7.96
C THR A 272 -7.60 20.87 9.37
N SER A 273 -8.57 19.97 9.49
CA SER A 273 -8.98 19.33 10.75
C SER A 273 -7.98 18.31 11.31
N TYR A 274 -7.09 17.76 10.47
CA TYR A 274 -5.97 16.93 10.90
C TYR A 274 -4.75 17.77 11.23
N MET A 275 -4.59 18.94 10.63
CA MET A 275 -3.48 19.84 10.91
C MET A 275 -3.46 20.32 12.35
N GLU A 276 -4.60 20.79 12.89
CA GLU A 276 -4.68 21.15 14.31
C GLU A 276 -4.31 19.98 15.22
N LYS A 277 -4.75 18.76 14.89
CA LYS A 277 -4.41 17.54 15.66
C LYS A 277 -2.95 17.14 15.50
N PHE A 278 -2.36 17.33 14.33
CA PHE A 278 -0.94 17.07 14.07
C PHE A 278 -0.08 18.01 14.91
N TYR A 279 -0.39 19.31 14.89
CA TYR A 279 0.31 20.30 15.71
C TYR A 279 0.08 20.11 17.22
N ILE A 280 -1.14 19.74 17.64
CA ILE A 280 -1.43 19.43 19.04
C ILE A 280 -0.72 18.15 19.50
N MET A 281 -0.63 17.11 18.66
CA MET A 281 0.12 15.89 18.99
C MET A 281 1.62 16.16 19.07
N LEU A 282 2.16 17.02 18.23
CA LEU A 282 3.58 17.41 18.26
C LEU A 282 3.93 18.32 19.44
N LYS A 283 3.00 19.15 19.91
CA LYS A 283 3.18 19.98 21.13
C LYS A 283 2.91 19.23 22.44
N LYS A 284 2.33 18.03 22.41
CA LYS A 284 1.98 17.23 23.60
C LYS A 284 3.02 16.15 23.94
N SER A 285 4.22 16.20 23.36
CA SER A 285 5.33 15.30 23.71
C SER A 285 6.26 15.85 24.80
N ASP A 286 5.83 16.92 25.50
CA ASP A 286 6.42 17.37 26.77
C ASP A 286 6.08 16.41 27.93
#